data_AF-A0A496Z7C9-F1
#
_entry.id   AF-A0A496Z7C9-F1
#
_cell.length_a   1.000
_cell.length_b   1.000
_cell.length_c   1.000
_cell.angle_alpha   90.00
_cell.angle_beta   90.00
_cell.angle_gamma   90.00
#
_symmetry.space_group_name_H-M   'P 1'
#
loop_
_entity.id
_entity.type
_entity.pdbx_description
1 polymer ?
#
loop_
_entity_poly.entity_id
_entity_poly.type
_entity_poly.pdbx_seq_one_letter_code
_entity_poly.pdbx_strand_id
1 'polypeptide(L)'
;MALENVKDLYLTLLDEAIAEVKSMLFTEYSDLYKDVNGFRPRFTIEQYNQYSVQAIDAKIARLDEELKVVFAREEAQEKMNIDAFKELLVDTVGYGADDQEVALRWLADGIDSEYEFDGLMYEHGILGTEIANEMKCVYFADR
;
A
#
# COMPACT_ATOMS: atom_id res chain seq x y z
N MET A 1 15.08 -27.24 46.44
CA MET A 1 16.24 -27.43 45.53
C MET A 1 15.87 -27.99 44.15
N ALA A 2 15.62 -29.29 43.93
CA ALA A 2 15.38 -29.78 42.55
C ALA A 2 14.10 -29.23 41.87
N LEU A 3 13.01 -29.03 42.63
CA LEU A 3 11.73 -28.51 42.12
C LEU A 3 11.73 -26.99 41.89
N GLU A 4 12.51 -26.22 42.65
CA GLU A 4 12.65 -24.77 42.47
C GLU A 4 13.37 -24.47 41.14
N ASN A 5 14.43 -25.20 40.84
CA ASN A 5 15.17 -25.05 39.58
C ASN A 5 14.32 -25.33 38.34
N VAL A 6 13.34 -26.25 38.43
CA VAL A 6 12.42 -26.54 37.32
C VAL A 6 11.38 -25.43 37.15
N LYS A 7 10.87 -24.88 38.25
CA LYS A 7 9.92 -23.75 38.20
C LYS A 7 10.57 -22.51 37.61
N ASP A 8 11.80 -22.20 38.02
CA ASP A 8 12.54 -21.04 37.52
C ASP A 8 12.83 -21.18 36.02
N LEU A 9 13.24 -22.37 35.57
CA LEU A 9 13.42 -22.66 34.15
C LEU A 9 12.11 -22.48 33.36
N TYR A 10 10.99 -22.98 33.88
CA TYR A 10 9.69 -22.82 33.23
C TYR A 10 9.27 -21.35 33.10
N LEU A 11 9.46 -20.56 34.16
CA LEU A 11 9.12 -19.13 34.15
C LEU A 11 9.97 -18.37 33.13
N THR A 12 11.27 -18.63 33.05
CA THR A 12 12.15 -18.00 32.06
C THR A 12 11.71 -18.33 30.63
N LEU A 13 11.42 -19.61 30.35
CA LEU A 13 10.94 -20.02 29.02
C LEU A 13 9.60 -19.39 28.67
N LEU A 14 8.71 -19.23 29.65
CA LEU A 14 7.42 -18.56 29.45
C LEU A 14 7.61 -17.07 29.14
N ASP A 15 8.50 -16.38 29.84
CA ASP A 15 8.80 -14.97 29.61
C ASP A 15 9.43 -14.74 28.22
N GLU A 16 10.34 -15.63 27.80
CA GLU A 16 10.93 -15.61 26.47
C GLU A 16 9.87 -15.80 25.37
N ALA A 17 8.99 -16.79 25.53
CA ALA A 17 7.90 -17.04 24.58
C ALA A 17 6.93 -15.85 24.49
N ILE A 18 6.60 -15.22 25.62
CA ILE A 18 5.75 -14.02 25.65
C ILE A 18 6.44 -12.85 24.94
N ALA A 19 7.74 -12.67 25.12
CA ALA A 19 8.50 -11.62 24.46
C ALA A 19 8.51 -11.80 22.94
N GLU A 20 8.67 -13.04 22.46
CA GLU A 20 8.63 -13.37 21.03
C GLU A 20 7.25 -13.06 20.42
N VAL A 21 6.16 -13.51 21.07
CA VAL A 21 4.79 -13.22 20.62
C VAL A 21 4.54 -11.72 20.56
N LYS A 22 4.95 -10.96 21.59
CA LYS A 22 4.82 -9.49 21.59
C LYS A 22 5.60 -8.85 20.45
N SER A 23 6.80 -9.36 20.14
CA SER A 23 7.61 -8.86 19.04
C SER A 23 6.93 -9.08 17.68
N MET A 24 6.32 -10.25 17.46
CA MET A 24 5.59 -10.53 16.22
C MET A 24 4.39 -9.60 16.05
N LEU A 25 3.57 -9.47 17.08
CA LEU A 25 2.39 -8.60 17.05
C LEU A 25 2.77 -7.11 16.91
N PHE A 26 3.93 -6.71 17.45
CA PHE A 26 4.45 -5.36 17.25
C PHE A 26 4.72 -5.05 15.78
N THR A 27 5.38 -5.97 15.09
CA THR A 27 5.67 -5.83 13.67
C THR A 27 4.38 -5.70 12.87
N GLU A 28 3.41 -6.59 13.12
CA GLU A 28 2.10 -6.57 12.47
C GLU A 28 1.34 -5.26 12.71
N TYR A 29 1.24 -4.84 13.98
CA TYR A 29 0.63 -3.55 14.33
C TYR A 29 1.32 -2.39 13.60
N SER A 30 2.66 -2.40 13.51
CA SER A 30 3.43 -1.34 12.86
C SER A 30 3.22 -1.31 11.34
N ASP A 31 3.09 -2.48 10.70
CA ASP A 31 2.77 -2.61 9.27
C ASP A 31 1.36 -2.07 9.00
N LEU A 32 0.35 -2.61 9.68
CA LEU A 32 -1.05 -2.18 9.52
C LEU A 32 -1.25 -0.69 9.84
N TYR A 33 -0.60 -0.20 10.89
CA TYR A 33 -0.69 1.22 11.23
C TYR A 33 -0.14 2.08 10.08
N LYS A 34 0.96 1.66 9.45
CA LYS A 34 1.52 2.37 8.28
C LYS A 34 0.53 2.33 7.11
N ASP A 35 -0.06 1.18 6.83
CA ASP A 35 -0.99 1.05 5.70
C ASP A 35 -2.25 1.90 5.89
N VAL A 36 -2.75 2.00 7.14
CA VAL A 36 -3.91 2.85 7.45
C VAL A 36 -3.56 4.35 7.49
N ASN A 37 -2.40 4.73 8.03
CA ASN A 37 -2.09 6.13 8.37
C ASN A 37 -1.04 6.78 7.44
N GLY A 38 -0.36 6.03 6.60
CA GLY A 38 0.73 6.49 5.73
C GLY A 38 2.08 6.71 6.44
N PHE A 39 2.19 6.43 7.74
CA PHE A 39 3.45 6.53 8.49
C PHE A 39 3.56 5.48 9.59
N ARG A 40 4.80 5.08 9.92
CA ARG A 40 5.06 4.15 11.02
C ARG A 40 4.81 4.80 12.37
N PRO A 41 4.25 4.07 13.34
CA PRO A 41 4.01 4.61 14.68
C PRO A 41 5.35 4.99 15.36
N ARG A 42 5.37 6.15 16.04
CA ARG A 42 6.56 6.65 16.76
C ARG A 42 6.53 6.22 18.22
N PHE A 43 6.72 4.92 18.47
CA PHE A 43 6.84 4.39 19.84
C PHE A 43 8.11 3.57 20.00
N THR A 44 8.65 3.51 21.21
CA THR A 44 9.75 2.58 21.52
C THR A 44 9.20 1.19 21.85
N ILE A 45 9.98 0.14 21.60
CA ILE A 45 9.65 -1.24 22.00
C ILE A 45 9.33 -1.32 23.51
N GLU A 46 9.95 -0.47 24.34
CA GLU A 46 9.69 -0.42 25.79
C GLU A 46 8.29 0.09 26.13
N GLN A 47 7.78 1.08 25.39
CA GLN A 47 6.40 1.56 25.54
C GLN A 47 5.41 0.47 25.12
N TYR A 48 5.80 -0.37 24.16
CA TYR A 48 4.97 -1.45 23.67
C TYR A 48 4.94 -2.66 24.62
N ASN A 49 6.07 -2.98 25.25
CA ASN A 49 6.17 -4.06 26.24
C ASN A 49 5.24 -3.89 27.45
N GLN A 50 4.79 -2.65 27.71
CA GLN A 50 3.80 -2.32 28.75
C GLN A 50 2.38 -2.81 28.42
N TYR A 51 2.07 -3.08 27.15
CA TYR A 51 0.78 -3.65 26.77
C TYR A 51 0.74 -5.16 27.02
N SER A 52 -0.45 -5.66 27.38
CA SER A 52 -0.74 -7.09 27.31
C SER A 52 -0.88 -7.52 25.85
N VAL A 53 -0.65 -8.82 25.60
CA VAL A 53 -0.88 -9.43 24.28
C VAL A 53 -2.30 -9.15 23.79
N GLN A 54 -3.30 -9.29 24.65
CA GLN A 54 -4.70 -9.06 24.28
C GLN A 54 -4.99 -7.60 23.91
N ALA A 55 -4.31 -6.63 24.54
CA ALA A 55 -4.49 -5.22 24.22
C ALA A 55 -3.89 -4.87 22.85
N ILE A 56 -2.82 -5.56 22.48
CA ILE A 56 -2.18 -5.45 21.17
C ILE A 56 -3.08 -6.04 20.08
N ASP A 57 -3.57 -7.26 20.29
CA ASP A 57 -4.47 -7.93 19.34
C ASP A 57 -5.72 -7.08 19.07
N ALA A 58 -6.30 -6.48 20.11
CA ALA A 58 -7.45 -5.60 19.96
C ALA A 58 -7.15 -4.34 19.13
N LYS A 59 -5.91 -3.82 19.19
CA LYS A 59 -5.47 -2.69 18.36
C LYS A 59 -5.29 -3.11 16.90
N ILE A 60 -4.71 -4.29 16.67
CA ILE A 60 -4.56 -4.87 15.33
C ILE A 60 -5.94 -5.07 14.69
N ALA A 61 -6.87 -5.73 15.39
CA ALA A 61 -8.22 -5.97 14.90
C ALA A 61 -8.97 -4.67 14.52
N ARG A 62 -8.71 -3.58 15.26
CA ARG A 62 -9.26 -2.27 14.91
C ARG A 62 -8.63 -1.70 13.64
N LEU A 63 -7.30 -1.79 13.50
CA LEU A 63 -6.60 -1.34 12.30
C LEU A 63 -7.04 -2.13 11.07
N ASP A 64 -7.30 -3.43 11.19
CA ASP A 64 -7.85 -4.24 10.10
C ASP A 64 -9.20 -3.72 9.60
N GLU A 65 -10.11 -3.33 10.50
CA GLU A 65 -11.38 -2.74 10.08
C GLU A 65 -11.19 -1.35 9.43
N GLU A 66 -10.26 -0.54 9.93
CA GLU A 66 -9.91 0.74 9.32
C GLU A 66 -9.26 0.55 7.93
N LEU A 67 -8.43 -0.49 7.76
CA LEU A 67 -7.75 -0.82 6.51
C LEU A 67 -8.74 -1.17 5.40
N LYS A 68 -9.81 -1.91 5.72
CA LYS A 68 -10.89 -2.20 4.74
C LYS A 68 -11.52 -0.93 4.18
N VAL A 69 -11.69 0.10 5.01
CA VAL A 69 -12.24 1.39 4.59
C VAL A 69 -11.24 2.13 3.71
N VAL A 70 -9.95 2.09 4.05
CA VAL A 70 -8.88 2.68 3.24
C VAL A 70 -8.82 2.04 1.87
N PHE A 71 -8.76 0.70 1.79
CA PHE A 71 -8.73 -0.02 0.50
C PHE A 71 -9.97 0.25 -0.34
N ALA A 72 -11.18 0.22 0.25
CA ALA A 72 -12.39 0.54 -0.50
C ALA A 72 -12.37 1.97 -1.07
N ARG A 73 -11.76 2.93 -0.34
CA ARG A 73 -11.59 4.30 -0.81
C ARG A 73 -10.53 4.39 -1.92
N GLU A 74 -9.41 3.69 -1.78
CA GLU A 74 -8.35 3.66 -2.77
C GLU A 74 -8.82 3.03 -4.09
N GLU A 75 -9.53 1.90 -4.03
CA GLU A 75 -10.15 1.26 -5.20
C GLU A 75 -11.15 2.20 -5.90
N ALA A 76 -12.00 2.90 -5.12
CA ALA A 76 -12.94 3.86 -5.67
C ALA A 76 -12.22 5.05 -6.33
N GLN A 77 -11.15 5.55 -5.71
CA GLN A 77 -10.36 6.65 -6.27
C GLN A 77 -9.61 6.22 -7.54
N GLU A 78 -9.02 5.02 -7.55
CA GLU A 78 -8.37 4.44 -8.73
C GLU A 78 -9.36 4.37 -9.89
N LYS A 79 -10.57 3.86 -9.66
CA LYS A 79 -11.62 3.81 -10.68
C LYS A 79 -11.97 5.19 -11.21
N MET A 80 -12.14 6.17 -10.33
CA MET A 80 -12.43 7.56 -10.73
C MET A 80 -11.29 8.16 -11.58
N ASN A 81 -10.03 7.86 -11.23
CA ASN A 81 -8.86 8.31 -11.97
C ASN A 81 -8.79 7.65 -13.36
N ILE A 82 -9.08 6.36 -13.45
CA ILE A 82 -9.16 5.62 -14.73
C ILE A 82 -10.24 6.22 -15.63
N ASP A 83 -11.43 6.47 -15.09
CA ASP A 83 -12.55 7.02 -15.85
C ASP A 83 -12.22 8.45 -16.33
N ALA A 84 -11.63 9.29 -15.46
CA ALA A 84 -11.18 10.63 -15.83
C ALA A 84 -10.08 10.63 -16.90
N PHE A 85 -9.15 9.68 -16.84
CA PHE A 85 -8.11 9.55 -17.87
C PHE A 85 -8.67 9.10 -19.22
N LYS A 86 -9.65 8.18 -19.21
CA LYS A 86 -10.35 7.78 -20.44
C LYS A 86 -11.13 8.94 -21.05
N GLU A 87 -11.78 9.76 -20.23
CA GLU A 87 -12.47 10.97 -20.67
C GLU A 87 -11.48 11.96 -21.30
N LEU A 88 -10.31 12.16 -20.69
CA LEU A 88 -9.23 12.99 -21.25
C LEU A 88 -8.80 12.52 -22.66
N LEU A 89 -8.68 11.21 -22.87
CA LEU A 89 -8.38 10.67 -24.21
C LEU A 89 -9.50 10.97 -25.22
N VAL A 90 -10.75 10.80 -24.81
CA VAL A 90 -11.92 11.11 -25.67
C VAL A 90 -11.97 12.61 -26.01
N ASP A 91 -11.73 13.47 -25.04
CA ASP A 91 -11.68 14.92 -25.25
C ASP A 91 -10.55 15.30 -26.21
N THR A 92 -9.39 14.65 -26.09
CA THR A 92 -8.24 14.87 -26.98
C THR A 92 -8.54 14.46 -28.42
N VAL A 93 -9.28 13.36 -28.61
CA VAL A 93 -9.86 13.00 -29.93
C VAL A 93 -10.81 14.09 -30.41
N GLY A 94 -11.67 14.62 -29.53
CA GLY A 94 -12.56 15.74 -29.84
C GLY A 94 -11.83 17.02 -30.29
N TYR A 95 -10.58 17.23 -29.85
CA TYR A 95 -9.72 18.34 -30.28
C TYR A 95 -8.99 18.09 -31.61
N GLY A 96 -9.17 16.91 -32.23
CA GLY A 96 -8.69 16.61 -33.57
C GLY A 96 -7.62 15.52 -33.63
N ALA A 97 -7.37 14.76 -32.56
CA ALA A 97 -6.64 13.51 -32.69
C ALA A 97 -7.50 12.47 -33.43
N ASP A 98 -6.88 11.68 -34.31
CA ASP A 98 -7.62 10.74 -35.17
C ASP A 98 -8.26 9.58 -34.37
N ASP A 99 -7.56 9.11 -33.34
CA ASP A 99 -7.99 8.04 -32.45
C ASP A 99 -7.34 8.16 -31.05
N GLN A 100 -7.62 7.19 -30.17
CA GLN A 100 -7.10 7.17 -28.81
C GLN A 100 -5.58 6.95 -28.74
N GLU A 101 -4.96 6.28 -29.72
CA GLU A 101 -3.51 6.09 -29.75
C GLU A 101 -2.80 7.40 -30.12
N VAL A 102 -3.33 8.13 -31.10
CA VAL A 102 -2.86 9.47 -31.45
C VAL A 102 -3.07 10.44 -30.30
N ALA A 103 -4.22 10.39 -29.63
CA ALA A 103 -4.49 11.17 -28.42
C ALA A 103 -3.49 10.86 -27.30
N LEU A 104 -3.20 9.58 -27.04
CA LEU A 104 -2.19 9.17 -26.07
C LEU A 104 -0.80 9.71 -26.45
N ARG A 105 -0.44 9.67 -27.74
CA ARG A 105 0.83 10.26 -28.22
C ARG A 105 0.91 11.77 -28.01
N TRP A 106 -0.21 12.49 -28.15
CA TRP A 106 -0.25 13.92 -27.86
C TRP A 106 -0.09 14.21 -26.37
N LEU A 107 -0.75 13.43 -25.51
CA LEU A 107 -0.61 13.56 -24.05
C LEU A 107 0.81 13.21 -23.57
N ALA A 108 1.44 12.25 -24.23
CA ALA A 108 2.81 11.82 -23.97
C ALA A 108 3.85 12.55 -24.83
N ASP A 109 3.51 13.70 -25.44
CA ASP A 109 4.45 14.45 -26.27
C ASP A 109 5.69 14.85 -25.45
N GLY A 110 6.88 14.59 -26.02
CA GLY A 110 8.15 14.79 -25.33
C GLY A 110 8.55 13.71 -24.31
N ILE A 111 7.77 12.64 -24.13
CA ILE A 111 8.16 11.47 -23.32
C ILE A 111 9.01 10.53 -24.16
N ASP A 112 10.24 10.25 -23.70
CA ASP A 112 11.22 9.43 -24.43
C ASP A 112 11.61 8.14 -23.72
N SER A 113 11.17 7.96 -22.47
CA SER A 113 11.48 6.78 -21.68
C SER A 113 10.25 6.19 -20.98
N GLU A 114 10.28 4.89 -20.72
CA GLU A 114 9.23 4.21 -19.94
C GLU A 114 9.07 4.81 -18.53
N TYR A 115 10.16 5.34 -17.95
CA TYR A 115 10.14 5.97 -16.63
C TYR A 115 9.37 7.30 -16.64
N GLU A 116 9.53 8.11 -17.69
CA GLU A 116 8.75 9.34 -17.87
C GLU A 116 7.28 9.03 -18.17
N PHE A 117 7.00 7.96 -18.92
CA PHE A 117 5.65 7.48 -19.13
C PHE A 117 4.99 7.05 -17.80
N ASP A 118 5.72 6.34 -16.94
CA ASP A 118 5.26 6.02 -15.59
C ASP A 118 5.01 7.27 -14.76
N GLY A 119 5.83 8.32 -14.93
CA GLY A 119 5.60 9.64 -14.36
C GLY A 119 4.25 10.23 -14.78
N LEU A 120 3.92 10.21 -16.07
CA LEU A 120 2.62 10.66 -16.58
C LEU A 120 1.46 9.87 -15.97
N MET A 121 1.56 8.53 -15.94
CA MET A 121 0.52 7.68 -15.34
C MET A 121 0.38 7.93 -13.83
N TYR A 122 1.47 8.22 -13.14
CA TYR A 122 1.47 8.58 -11.72
C TYR A 122 0.78 9.92 -11.47
N GLU A 123 1.01 10.93 -12.30
CA GLU A 123 0.34 12.23 -12.22
C GLU A 123 -1.18 12.12 -12.37
N HIS A 124 -1.63 11.18 -13.20
CA HIS A 124 -3.05 10.84 -13.35
C HIS A 124 -3.56 9.84 -12.31
N GLY A 125 -2.72 9.35 -11.40
CA GLY A 125 -3.11 8.43 -10.34
C GLY A 125 -3.58 7.07 -10.84
N ILE A 126 -3.04 6.61 -11.97
CA ILE A 126 -3.35 5.32 -12.61
C ILE A 126 -2.11 4.43 -12.79
N LEU A 127 -0.94 4.84 -12.29
CA LEU A 127 0.28 4.03 -12.38
C LEU A 127 0.06 2.64 -11.76
N GLY A 128 0.51 1.60 -12.47
CA GLY A 128 0.42 0.21 -12.02
C GLY A 128 -0.92 -0.48 -12.30
N THR A 129 -1.92 0.26 -12.78
CA THR A 129 -3.18 -0.32 -13.25
C THR A 129 -3.00 -1.08 -14.57
N GLU A 130 -3.92 -1.99 -14.88
CA GLU A 130 -3.91 -2.75 -16.15
C GLU A 130 -3.90 -1.80 -17.36
N ILE A 131 -4.74 -0.76 -17.35
CA ILE A 131 -4.83 0.21 -18.44
C ILE A 131 -3.54 1.01 -18.64
N ALA A 132 -2.85 1.42 -17.57
CA ALA A 132 -1.58 2.12 -17.69
C ALA A 132 -0.50 1.24 -18.34
N ASN A 133 -0.50 -0.06 -18.01
CA ASN A 133 0.42 -1.03 -18.62
C ASN A 133 0.08 -1.27 -20.09
N GLU A 134 -1.19 -1.42 -20.44
CA GLU A 134 -1.65 -1.54 -21.83
C GLU A 134 -1.24 -0.32 -22.66
N MET A 135 -1.49 0.88 -22.14
CA MET A 135 -1.15 2.13 -22.82
C MET A 135 0.35 2.31 -23.00
N LYS A 136 1.15 1.91 -22.01
CA LYS A 136 2.60 1.88 -22.13
C LYS A 136 3.03 0.97 -23.29
N CYS A 137 2.48 -0.26 -23.35
CA CYS A 137 2.78 -1.18 -24.44
C CYS A 137 2.42 -0.60 -25.80
N VAL A 138 1.23 0.02 -25.94
CA VAL A 138 0.79 0.66 -27.19
C VAL A 138 1.72 1.82 -27.58
N TYR A 139 2.06 2.69 -26.64
CA TYR A 139 2.88 3.86 -26.91
C TYR A 139 4.30 3.51 -27.38
N PHE A 140 4.91 2.46 -26.81
CA PHE A 140 6.28 2.04 -27.16
C PHE A 140 6.35 0.95 -28.24
N ALA A 141 5.25 0.31 -28.63
CA ALA A 141 5.26 -0.73 -29.67
C ALA A 141 5.67 -0.21 -31.06
N ASP A 142 5.39 1.07 -31.35
CA ASP A 142 5.55 1.69 -32.67
C ASP A 142 6.66 2.77 -32.72
N ARG A 143 7.53 2.84 -31.71
CA ARG A 143 8.67 3.78 -31.65
C ARG A 143 9.98 3.15 -32.12
#